data_AF-A0A934AMD9-F1
#
_entry.id   AF-A0A934AMD9-F1
#
_cell.length_a   1.000
_cell.length_b   1.000
_cell.length_c   1.000
_cell.angle_alpha   90.00
_cell.angle_beta   90.00
_cell.angle_gamma   90.00
#
_symmetry.space_group_name_H-M   'P 1'
#
loop_
_entity.id
_entity.type
_entity.pdbx_description
1 polymer ?
#
loop_
_entity_poly.entity_id
_entity_poly.type
_entity_poly.pdbx_seq_one_letter_code
_entity_poly.pdbx_strand_id
1 'polypeptide(L)'
;MTPIDPEPTLETSRRLKAALPLWLPYYDRPLSPETRVLLDTISATSIDRLLKPIRAKTAHKGLSGTKPGTLPKKHIPIQAGTWDVTQPGFMEADTVAHCGNSLAGYFVWSLTMTDICSTWTECRATWNKGGHGVMTQIKSIQKALPFAIKGFDCENEVSVEA
;
A
#
# COMPACT_ATOMS: atom_id res chain seq x y z
N MET A 1 -35.22 -2.23 0.24
CA MET A 1 -33.78 -2.48 0.06
C MET A 1 -33.09 -1.13 0.22
N THR A 2 -32.71 -0.80 1.45
CA THR A 2 -32.03 0.47 1.77
C THR A 2 -30.67 0.49 1.08
N PRO A 3 -30.26 1.61 0.46
CA PRO A 3 -28.90 1.76 -0.02
C PRO A 3 -27.95 1.57 1.17
N ILE A 4 -27.01 0.64 1.04
CA ILE A 4 -25.90 0.53 1.98
C ILE A 4 -25.04 1.77 1.72
N ASP A 5 -25.19 2.79 2.56
CA ASP A 5 -24.26 3.92 2.57
C ASP A 5 -22.84 3.37 2.81
N PRO A 6 -21.82 3.79 2.03
CA PRO A 6 -20.46 3.36 2.27
C PRO A 6 -20.02 3.90 3.64
N GLU A 7 -19.86 3.01 4.61
CA GLU A 7 -19.20 3.27 5.91
C GLU A 7 -18.02 4.25 5.70
N PRO A 8 -18.13 5.50 6.18
CA PRO A 8 -17.18 6.54 5.84
C PRO A 8 -15.94 6.35 6.68
N THR A 9 -14.82 5.89 6.08
CA THR A 9 -13.42 6.29 6.37
C THR A 9 -12.98 6.45 7.84
N LEU A 10 -13.68 5.83 8.80
CA LEU A 10 -13.55 6.10 10.23
C LEU A 10 -12.15 5.77 10.72
N GLU A 11 -11.47 4.86 10.02
CA GLU A 11 -10.11 4.46 10.32
C GLU A 11 -9.07 5.54 9.97
N THR A 12 -9.21 6.25 8.86
CA THR A 12 -8.25 7.28 8.45
C THR A 12 -8.26 8.47 9.41
N SER A 13 -9.43 8.91 9.84
CA SER A 13 -9.56 10.07 10.74
C SER A 13 -9.23 9.73 12.20
N ARG A 14 -9.41 8.46 12.61
CA ARG A 14 -8.87 7.95 13.89
C ARG A 14 -7.33 7.92 13.87
N ARG A 15 -6.72 7.45 12.79
CA ARG A 15 -5.26 7.46 12.61
C ARG A 15 -4.70 8.88 12.58
N LEU A 16 -5.35 9.79 11.85
CA LEU A 16 -4.94 11.20 11.82
C LEU A 16 -5.03 11.84 13.21
N LYS A 17 -6.12 11.61 13.95
CA LYS A 17 -6.25 12.09 15.33
C LYS A 17 -5.08 11.61 16.22
N ALA A 18 -4.72 10.34 16.12
CA ALA A 18 -3.61 9.78 16.89
C ALA A 18 -2.23 10.35 16.46
N ALA A 19 -2.09 10.72 15.18
CA ALA A 19 -0.86 11.28 14.63
C ALA A 19 -0.68 12.76 14.96
N LEU A 20 -1.76 13.53 15.15
CA LEU A 20 -1.70 14.98 15.37
C LEU A 20 -0.72 15.39 16.50
N PRO A 21 -0.75 14.80 17.72
CA PRO A 21 0.20 15.16 18.77
C PRO A 21 1.66 14.89 18.41
N LEU A 22 1.91 13.90 17.55
CA LEU A 22 3.27 13.56 17.10
C LEU A 22 3.75 14.49 15.98
N TRP A 23 2.84 14.95 15.12
CA TRP A 23 3.18 15.74 13.93
C TRP A 23 3.14 17.24 14.15
N LEU A 24 2.23 17.73 15.01
CA LEU A 24 2.06 19.17 15.29
C LEU A 24 3.36 19.88 15.72
N PRO A 25 4.26 19.28 16.53
CA PRO A 25 5.53 19.92 16.89
C PRO A 25 6.45 20.19 15.68
N TYR A 26 6.31 19.43 14.61
CA TYR A 26 7.11 19.54 13.39
C TYR A 26 6.39 20.29 12.26
N TYR A 27 5.19 20.82 12.53
CA TYR A 27 4.45 21.60 11.55
C TYR A 27 5.05 23.01 11.43
N ASP A 28 5.58 23.32 10.25
CA ASP A 28 6.42 24.49 9.99
C ASP A 28 5.65 25.78 9.69
N ARG A 29 4.33 25.70 9.52
CA ARG A 29 3.48 26.86 9.20
C ARG A 29 2.91 27.49 10.47
N PRO A 30 2.77 28.82 10.51
CA PRO A 30 2.17 29.51 11.65
C PRO A 30 0.73 29.03 11.88
N LEU A 31 0.47 28.53 13.08
CA LEU A 31 -0.87 28.21 13.57
C LEU A 31 -1.29 29.24 14.60
N SER A 32 -2.52 29.72 14.51
CA SER A 32 -3.08 30.56 15.57
C SER A 32 -3.21 29.74 16.87
N PRO A 33 -3.10 30.37 18.05
CA PRO A 33 -3.28 29.68 19.33
C PRO A 33 -4.63 28.94 19.40
N GLU A 34 -5.68 29.53 18.85
CA GLU A 34 -7.03 28.95 18.80
C GLU A 34 -7.05 27.70 17.93
N THR A 35 -6.38 27.74 16.78
CA THR A 35 -6.29 26.60 15.85
C THR A 35 -5.54 25.44 16.48
N ARG A 36 -4.48 25.72 17.25
CA ARG A 36 -3.72 24.69 17.96
C ARG A 36 -4.58 23.96 19.00
N VAL A 37 -5.34 24.71 19.80
CA VAL A 37 -6.29 24.14 20.78
C VAL A 37 -7.37 23.30 20.08
N LEU A 38 -7.87 23.77 18.94
CA LEU A 38 -8.84 23.01 18.15
C LEU A 38 -8.23 21.70 17.63
N LEU A 39 -6.98 21.70 17.15
CA LEU A 39 -6.31 20.50 16.64
C LEU A 39 -5.98 19.50 17.77
N ASP A 40 -5.69 19.98 18.97
CA ASP A 40 -5.46 19.11 20.14
C ASP A 40 -6.76 18.45 20.66
N THR A 41 -7.90 19.12 20.48
CA THR A 41 -9.19 18.67 21.04
C THR A 41 -10.12 17.98 20.02
N ILE A 42 -9.81 18.07 18.73
CA ILE A 42 -10.70 17.60 17.67
C ILE A 42 -11.00 16.09 17.75
N SER A 43 -12.26 15.73 17.51
CA SER A 43 -12.70 14.34 17.40
C SER A 43 -12.45 13.76 16.00
N ALA A 44 -12.31 12.44 15.89
CA ALA A 44 -12.18 11.77 14.59
C ALA A 44 -13.39 12.06 13.67
N THR A 45 -14.60 12.11 14.24
CA THR A 45 -15.83 12.43 13.50
C THR A 45 -15.83 13.88 12.99
N SER A 46 -15.29 14.82 13.78
CA SER A 46 -15.14 16.22 13.37
C SER A 46 -14.12 16.36 12.24
N ILE A 47 -13.00 15.62 12.31
CA ILE A 47 -12.01 15.52 11.23
C ILE A 47 -12.68 15.02 9.94
N ASP A 48 -13.45 13.92 10.02
CA ASP A 48 -14.16 13.38 8.85
C ASP A 48 -15.10 14.41 8.22
N ARG A 49 -15.87 15.13 9.05
CA ARG A 49 -16.79 16.16 8.58
C ARG A 49 -16.06 17.31 7.88
N LEU A 50 -14.93 17.77 8.42
CA LEU A 50 -14.12 18.84 7.83
C LEU A 50 -13.45 18.41 6.53
N LEU A 51 -12.99 17.15 6.45
CA LEU A 51 -12.31 16.62 5.27
C LEU A 51 -13.27 16.16 4.17
N LYS A 52 -14.56 15.93 4.47
CA LYS A 52 -15.58 15.49 3.51
C LYS A 52 -15.60 16.30 2.19
N PRO A 53 -15.67 17.65 2.19
CA PRO A 53 -15.68 18.42 0.94
C PRO A 53 -14.35 18.34 0.17
N ILE A 54 -13.22 18.14 0.86
CA ILE A 54 -11.91 18.00 0.23
C ILE A 54 -11.81 16.62 -0.44
N ARG A 55 -12.18 15.55 0.28
CA ARG A 55 -12.22 14.18 -0.25
C ARG A 55 -13.17 14.05 -1.45
N ALA A 56 -14.27 14.80 -1.47
CA ALA A 56 -15.19 14.85 -2.61
C ALA A 56 -14.57 15.51 -3.85
N LYS A 57 -13.71 16.53 -3.67
CA LYS A 57 -12.96 17.15 -4.77
C LYS A 57 -11.82 16.28 -5.27
N THR A 58 -11.19 15.51 -4.37
CA THR A 58 -10.13 14.55 -4.67
C THR A 58 -10.68 13.14 -4.93
N ALA A 59 -11.93 13.00 -5.40
CA ALA A 59 -12.60 11.71 -5.60
C ALA A 59 -11.96 10.80 -6.68
N HIS A 60 -10.74 11.12 -7.12
CA HIS A 60 -9.82 10.16 -7.73
C HIS A 60 -9.36 9.17 -6.65
N LYS A 61 -10.21 8.21 -6.31
CA LYS A 61 -9.75 7.00 -5.63
C LYS A 61 -8.73 6.33 -6.55
N GLY A 62 -7.55 5.97 -6.03
CA GLY A 62 -6.62 5.12 -6.76
C GLY A 62 -7.37 3.89 -7.28
N LEU A 63 -7.25 3.63 -8.57
CA LEU A 63 -7.88 2.46 -9.16
C LEU A 63 -7.11 1.23 -8.70
N SER A 64 -7.77 0.37 -7.91
CA SER A 64 -7.20 -0.91 -7.52
C SER A 64 -7.50 -1.93 -8.62
N GLY A 65 -6.45 -2.31 -9.37
CA GLY A 65 -6.50 -3.41 -10.34
C GLY A 65 -6.43 -4.80 -9.70
N THR A 66 -6.30 -4.87 -8.38
CA THR A 66 -6.16 -6.10 -7.62
C THR A 66 -7.51 -6.55 -7.07
N LYS A 67 -7.95 -7.76 -7.43
CA LYS A 67 -9.07 -8.39 -6.73
C LYS A 67 -8.50 -9.12 -5.51
N PRO A 68 -9.08 -8.99 -4.31
CA PRO A 68 -8.66 -9.79 -3.17
C PRO A 68 -8.71 -11.27 -3.55
N GLY A 69 -7.61 -12.00 -3.36
CA GLY A 69 -7.59 -13.45 -3.58
C GLY A 69 -8.65 -14.13 -2.70
N THR A 70 -9.29 -15.18 -3.22
CA THR A 70 -10.29 -16.01 -2.50
C THR A 70 -9.65 -16.95 -1.47
N LEU A 71 -8.31 -17.02 -1.42
CA LEU A 71 -7.60 -17.87 -0.48
C LEU A 71 -7.80 -17.34 0.95
N PRO A 72 -8.20 -18.20 1.91
CA PRO A 72 -8.33 -17.78 3.29
C PRO A 72 -6.96 -17.40 3.87
N LYS A 73 -6.67 -16.10 3.93
CA LYS A 73 -5.50 -15.53 4.63
C LYS A 73 -5.39 -15.96 6.10
N LYS A 74 -6.41 -16.60 6.67
CA LYS A 74 -6.44 -17.16 8.04
C LYS A 74 -5.53 -18.37 8.25
N HIS A 75 -5.14 -19.07 7.19
CA HIS A 75 -4.25 -20.25 7.28
C HIS A 75 -2.78 -19.92 6.96
N ILE A 76 -2.50 -18.68 6.53
CA ILE A 76 -1.15 -18.18 6.36
C ILE A 76 -0.87 -17.34 7.61
N PRO A 77 0.08 -17.73 8.47
CA PRO A 77 0.46 -16.91 9.62
C PRO A 77 0.85 -15.51 9.13
N ILE A 78 0.05 -14.50 9.48
CA ILE A 78 0.39 -13.10 9.21
C ILE A 78 1.50 -12.76 10.21
N GLN A 79 2.77 -12.84 9.79
CA GLN A 79 3.90 -12.36 10.58
C GLN A 79 3.93 -10.83 10.53
N ALA A 80 3.06 -10.18 11.31
CA ALA A 80 3.02 -8.73 11.50
C ALA A 80 4.08 -8.28 12.54
N GLY A 81 5.35 -8.60 12.29
CA GLY A 81 6.48 -8.20 13.14
C GLY A 81 7.68 -7.79 12.30
N THR A 82 8.67 -7.13 12.91
CA THR A 82 10.00 -6.96 12.31
C THR A 82 10.53 -8.33 11.94
N TRP A 83 10.57 -8.61 10.65
CA TRP A 83 11.26 -9.76 10.09
C TRP A 83 12.68 -9.78 10.68
N ASP A 84 13.00 -10.77 11.51
CA ASP A 84 14.38 -11.01 11.98
C ASP A 84 15.18 -11.63 10.82
N VAL A 85 15.18 -10.95 9.68
CA VAL A 85 15.86 -11.34 8.46
C VAL A 85 17.25 -10.73 8.53
N THR A 86 18.18 -11.54 9.01
CA THR A 86 19.58 -11.14 9.22
C THR A 86 20.47 -11.38 7.99
N GLN A 87 19.89 -11.88 6.89
CA GLN A 87 20.62 -12.22 5.66
C GLN A 87 19.82 -11.90 4.40
N PRO A 88 20.49 -11.56 3.28
CA PRO A 88 19.82 -11.37 1.99
C PRO A 88 19.13 -12.64 1.47
N GLY A 89 18.07 -12.43 0.71
CA GLY A 89 17.31 -13.45 -0.02
C GLY A 89 15.82 -13.49 0.29
N PHE A 90 15.28 -12.57 1.10
CA PHE A 90 13.85 -12.54 1.41
C PHE A 90 13.23 -11.31 0.76
N MET A 91 12.48 -11.53 -0.32
CA MET A 91 11.99 -10.46 -1.19
C MET A 91 10.53 -10.13 -0.87
N GLU A 92 10.23 -8.84 -0.77
CA GLU A 92 8.86 -8.30 -0.83
C GLU A 92 8.59 -7.80 -2.25
N ALA A 93 7.47 -8.22 -2.84
CA ALA A 93 7.07 -7.87 -4.19
C ALA A 93 5.75 -7.09 -4.23
N ASP A 94 5.72 -6.04 -5.04
CA ASP A 94 4.52 -5.23 -5.30
C ASP A 94 4.34 -4.95 -6.80
N THR A 95 3.10 -4.68 -7.21
CA THR A 95 2.79 -4.31 -8.59
C THR A 95 1.93 -3.04 -8.67
N VAL A 96 2.34 -2.11 -9.53
CA VAL A 96 1.62 -0.84 -9.76
C VAL A 96 1.11 -0.78 -11.19
N ALA A 97 -0.20 -0.55 -11.35
CA ALA A 97 -0.87 -0.36 -12.62
C ALA A 97 -0.75 1.08 -13.13
N HIS A 98 -0.12 1.30 -14.29
CA HIS A 98 -0.05 2.61 -14.95
C HIS A 98 -1.27 2.83 -15.86
N CYS A 99 -2.46 2.78 -15.27
CA CYS A 99 -3.75 2.73 -15.99
C CYS A 99 -4.50 4.08 -16.08
N GLY A 100 -3.92 5.16 -15.54
CA GLY A 100 -4.58 6.46 -15.48
C GLY A 100 -5.94 6.37 -14.78
N ASN A 101 -7.02 6.71 -15.49
CA ASN A 101 -8.38 6.76 -14.96
C ASN A 101 -9.25 5.55 -15.35
N SER A 102 -8.68 4.50 -15.94
CA SER A 102 -9.42 3.30 -16.32
C SER A 102 -8.59 2.04 -16.20
N LEU A 103 -9.12 1.03 -15.49
CA LEU A 103 -8.55 -0.33 -15.48
C LEU A 103 -8.95 -1.15 -16.71
N ALA A 104 -9.76 -0.60 -17.62
CA ALA A 104 -10.10 -1.23 -18.88
C ALA A 104 -9.03 -0.95 -19.93
N GLY A 105 -8.60 -1.99 -20.64
CA GLY A 105 -7.60 -1.92 -21.71
C GLY A 105 -6.26 -2.51 -21.30
N TYR A 106 -5.24 -2.22 -22.13
CA TYR A 106 -3.88 -2.71 -21.91
C TYR A 106 -2.98 -1.56 -21.44
N PHE A 107 -2.23 -1.80 -20.37
CA PHE A 107 -1.35 -0.79 -19.78
C PHE A 107 -0.13 -1.44 -19.14
N VAL A 108 0.88 -0.62 -18.89
CA VAL A 108 2.12 -1.05 -18.26
C VAL A 108 1.88 -1.29 -16.77
N TRP A 109 2.49 -2.34 -16.24
CA TRP A 109 2.61 -2.58 -14.82
C TRP A 109 4.08 -2.53 -14.42
N SER A 110 4.39 -1.85 -13.32
CA SER A 110 5.69 -1.97 -12.66
C SER A 110 5.62 -3.13 -11.68
N LEU A 111 6.59 -4.04 -11.76
CA LEU A 111 6.92 -5.03 -10.73
C LEU A 111 8.12 -4.51 -9.95
N THR A 112 7.97 -4.37 -8.64
CA THR A 112 9.05 -3.98 -7.72
C THR A 112 9.32 -5.15 -6.79
N MET A 113 10.59 -5.54 -6.64
CA MET A 113 11.02 -6.56 -5.69
C MET A 113 12.14 -6.01 -4.81
N THR A 114 11.95 -6.02 -3.50
CA THR A 114 12.90 -5.48 -2.52
C THR A 114 13.31 -6.54 -1.51
N ASP A 115 14.61 -6.77 -1.34
CA ASP A 115 15.12 -7.64 -0.27
C ASP A 115 15.04 -6.94 1.08
N ILE A 116 14.49 -7.62 2.09
CA ILE A 116 14.24 -7.07 3.42
C ILE A 116 15.55 -6.72 4.16
N CYS A 117 16.59 -7.54 4.03
CA CYS A 117 17.85 -7.36 4.76
C CYS A 117 18.77 -6.34 4.09
N SER A 118 19.08 -6.54 2.81
CA SER A 118 20.02 -5.69 2.08
C SER A 118 19.40 -4.40 1.57
N THR A 119 18.07 -4.29 1.57
CA THR A 119 17.30 -3.20 0.95
C THR A 119 17.51 -3.10 -0.58
N TRP A 120 18.07 -4.14 -1.21
CA TRP A 120 18.29 -4.18 -2.66
C TRP A 120 16.96 -4.26 -3.39
N THR A 121 16.71 -3.33 -4.31
CA THR A 121 15.48 -3.26 -5.08
C THR A 121 15.73 -3.46 -6.57
N GLU A 122 14.93 -4.34 -7.18
CA GLU A 122 14.87 -4.54 -8.63
C GLU A 122 13.48 -4.15 -9.15
N CYS A 123 13.46 -3.42 -10.27
CA CYS A 123 12.22 -2.98 -10.92
C CYS A 123 12.16 -3.51 -12.35
N ARG A 124 10.99 -4.00 -12.78
CA ARG A 124 10.72 -4.39 -14.17
C ARG A 124 9.37 -3.85 -14.62
N ALA A 125 9.25 -3.54 -15.90
CA ALA A 125 7.98 -3.21 -16.51
C ALA A 125 7.43 -4.44 -17.25
N THR A 126 6.13 -4.70 -17.12
CA THR A 126 5.43 -5.73 -17.89
C THR A 126 4.22 -5.14 -18.59
N TRP A 127 3.95 -5.60 -19.80
CA TRP A 127 2.73 -5.27 -20.53
C TRP A 127 1.59 -6.10 -19.94
N ASN A 128 0.72 -5.47 -19.16
CA ASN A 128 -0.36 -6.09 -18.37
C ASN A 128 0.10 -6.99 -17.22
N LYS A 129 -0.86 -7.31 -16.33
CA LYS A 129 -0.69 -8.21 -15.18
C LYS A 129 -0.88 -9.69 -15.52
N GLY A 130 -0.50 -10.11 -16.72
CA GLY A 130 -0.58 -11.52 -17.08
C GLY A 130 0.46 -12.33 -16.31
N GLY A 131 0.06 -13.45 -15.68
CA GLY A 131 0.97 -14.28 -14.87
C GLY A 131 2.25 -14.68 -15.61
N HIS A 132 2.17 -14.97 -16.92
CA HIS A 132 3.34 -15.28 -17.74
C HIS A 132 4.33 -14.11 -17.87
N GLY A 133 3.83 -12.88 -18.03
CA GLY A 133 4.65 -11.68 -18.12
C GLY A 133 5.36 -11.39 -16.80
N VAL A 134 4.62 -11.45 -15.70
CA VAL A 134 5.18 -11.28 -14.34
C VAL A 134 6.24 -12.34 -14.04
N MET A 135 5.98 -13.62 -14.31
CA MET A 135 6.95 -14.70 -14.09
C MET A 135 8.22 -14.54 -14.93
N THR A 136 8.11 -14.03 -16.15
CA THR A 136 9.28 -13.73 -17.00
C THR A 136 10.15 -12.65 -16.36
N GLN A 137 9.53 -11.61 -15.81
CA GLN A 137 10.24 -10.54 -15.12
C GLN A 137 10.87 -11.02 -13.80
N ILE A 138 10.18 -11.84 -13.01
CA ILE A 138 10.74 -12.45 -11.80
C ILE A 138 11.98 -13.29 -12.14
N LYS A 139 11.94 -14.11 -13.19
CA LYS A 139 13.11 -14.88 -13.65
C LYS A 139 14.25 -13.98 -14.12
N SER A 140 13.95 -12.83 -14.71
CA SER A 140 14.97 -11.83 -15.07
C SER A 140 15.62 -11.23 -13.82
N ILE A 141 14.82 -10.88 -12.81
CA ILE A 141 15.30 -10.36 -11.52
C ILE A 141 16.19 -11.40 -10.82
N GLN A 142 15.73 -12.64 -10.72
CA GLN A 142 16.49 -13.73 -10.08
C GLN A 142 17.89 -13.93 -10.69
N LYS A 143 18.06 -13.69 -11.99
CA LYS A 143 19.36 -13.76 -12.67
C LYS A 143 20.25 -12.53 -12.44
N ALA A 144 19.65 -11.38 -12.14
CA ALA A 144 20.37 -10.13 -11.93
C ALA A 144 20.83 -9.94 -10.48
N LEU A 145 20.16 -10.60 -9.52
CA LEU A 145 20.47 -10.48 -8.11
C LEU A 145 21.87 -11.05 -7.78
N PRO A 146 22.63 -10.38 -6.90
CA PRO A 146 23.92 -10.87 -6.42
C PRO A 146 23.79 -11.97 -5.35
N PHE A 147 22.57 -12.40 -5.02
CA PHE A 147 22.26 -13.41 -4.02
C PHE A 147 21.07 -14.27 -4.46
N ALA A 148 20.95 -15.46 -3.88
CA ALA A 148 19.82 -16.35 -4.12
C ALA A 148 18.58 -15.88 -3.34
N ILE A 149 17.42 -15.97 -3.99
CA ILE A 149 16.12 -15.80 -3.34
C ILE A 149 15.84 -17.06 -2.50
N LYS A 150 15.53 -16.85 -1.22
CA LYS A 150 15.21 -17.84 -0.18
C LYS A 150 13.74 -17.77 0.25
N GLY A 151 13.13 -16.59 0.14
CA GLY A 151 11.72 -16.37 0.44
C GLY A 151 11.16 -15.24 -0.41
N PHE A 152 9.87 -15.32 -0.71
CA PHE A 152 9.16 -14.38 -1.56
C PHE A 152 7.79 -14.12 -0.97
N ASP A 153 7.53 -12.87 -0.60
CA ASP A 153 6.22 -12.40 -0.18
C ASP A 153 5.67 -11.40 -1.19
N CYS A 154 4.38 -11.54 -1.50
CA CYS A 154 3.69 -10.66 -2.43
C CYS A 154 2.39 -10.24 -1.76
N GLU A 155 2.33 -8.97 -1.38
CA GLU A 155 1.12 -8.37 -0.82
C GLU A 155 0.02 -8.41 -1.89
N ASN A 156 -0.81 -9.45 -1.80
CA ASN A 156 -2.14 -9.64 -2.36
C ASN A 156 -2.38 -10.64 -3.51
N GLU A 157 -1.42 -11.45 -3.98
CA GLU A 157 -1.74 -12.61 -4.86
C GLU A 157 -0.74 -13.77 -4.68
N VAL A 158 -1.27 -14.96 -4.37
CA VAL A 158 -0.68 -16.31 -4.42
C VAL A 158 0.78 -16.43 -3.98
N SER A 159 0.98 -16.96 -2.77
CA SER A 159 2.24 -17.58 -2.35
C SER A 159 2.61 -18.67 -3.35
N VAL A 160 3.64 -18.43 -4.17
CA VAL A 160 4.34 -19.48 -4.90
C VAL A 160 5.51 -19.88 -4.03
N GLU A 161 5.45 -21.10 -3.49
CA GLU A 161 6.62 -21.71 -2.85
C GLU A 161 7.71 -21.90 -3.91
N ALA A 162 8.94 -21.59 -3.51
CA ALA A 162 10.14 -21.69 -4.33
C ALA A 162 10.58 -23.15 -4.55
#